data_AF-A0A7C5P2U9-F1
#
_entry.id   AF-A0A7C5P2U9-F1
#
_cell.length_a   1.000
_cell.length_b   1.000
_cell.length_c   1.000
_cell.angle_alpha   90.00
_cell.angle_beta   90.00
_cell.angle_gamma   90.00
#
_symmetry.space_group_name_H-M   'P 1'
#
loop_
_entity.id
_entity.type
_entity.pdbx_description
1 polymer ?
#
loop_
_entity_poly.entity_id
_entity_poly.type
_entity_poly.pdbx_seq_one_letter_code
_entity_poly.pdbx_strand_id
1 'polypeptide(L)' 'MIKETIVCYGHENVKATHRSTLEITKEDYLTPRGDCIICIKASKAPKDLD' A
#
# COMPACT_ATOMS: atom_id res chain seq x y z
N MET A 1 13.77 12.28 -15.68
CA MET A 1 13.10 12.04 -14.38
C MET A 1 12.13 10.90 -14.61
N ILE A 2 12.29 9.76 -13.93
CA ILE A 2 11.40 8.61 -14.09
C ILE A 2 10.16 8.87 -13.24
N LYS A 3 8.98 8.58 -13.78
CA LYS A 3 7.70 8.72 -13.08
C LYS A 3 6.91 7.45 -13.25
N GLU A 4 6.40 6.93 -12.14
CA GLU A 4 5.58 5.72 -12.10
C GLU A 4 4.20 6.03 -11.51
N THR A 5 3.20 5.27 -11.95
CA THR A 5 1.83 5.32 -11.41
C THR A 5 1.46 3.94 -10.88
N ILE A 6 1.02 3.90 -9.62
CA ILE A 6 0.57 2.68 -8.94
C ILE A 6 -0.91 2.86 -8.62
N VAL A 7 -1.74 1.97 -9.14
CA VAL A 7 -3.18 1.93 -8.83
C VAL A 7 -3.37 0.98 -7.66
N CYS A 8 -4.06 1.42 -6.62
CA CYS A 8 -4.40 0.61 -5.44
C CYS A 8 -5.77 1.02 -4.90
N TYR A 9 -6.27 0.29 -3.92
CA TYR A 9 -7.62 0.44 -3.39
C TYR A 9 -7.60 0.59 -1.87
N GLY A 10 -8.59 1.31 -1.33
CA GLY A 10 -8.80 1.36 0.12
C GLY A 10 -9.26 0.02 0.69
N HIS A 11 -9.22 -0.10 2.01
CA HIS A 11 -9.76 -1.22 2.76
C HIS A 11 -10.34 -0.68 4.07
N GLU A 12 -11.40 -1.31 4.59
CA GLU A 12 -12.09 -0.85 5.82
C GLU A 12 -11.16 -0.74 7.05
N ASN A 13 -10.11 -1.56 7.09
CA ASN A 13 -9.10 -1.59 8.16
C ASN A 13 -7.92 -0.60 7.97
N VAL A 14 -7.91 0.24 6.93
CA VAL A 14 -6.83 1.23 6.74
C VAL A 14 -6.86 2.26 7.86
N LYS A 15 -5.72 2.42 8.55
CA LYS A 15 -5.55 3.41 9.63
C LYS A 15 -4.51 4.48 9.30
N ALA A 16 -3.43 4.12 8.61
CA ALA A 16 -2.33 5.02 8.25
C ALA A 16 -1.75 5.81 9.45
N THR A 17 -1.67 5.16 10.63
CA THR A 17 -1.24 5.80 11.88
C THR A 17 0.20 5.50 12.27
N HIS A 18 0.89 4.61 11.55
CA HIS A 18 2.29 4.31 11.86
C HIS A 18 3.15 5.57 11.70
N ARG A 19 4.01 5.86 12.68
CA ARG A 19 4.64 7.18 12.81
C ARG A 19 5.75 7.46 11.80
N SER A 20 6.35 6.43 11.23
CA SER A 20 7.58 6.53 10.45
C SER A 20 7.57 5.77 9.13
N THR A 21 6.51 5.04 8.82
CA THR A 21 6.44 4.22 7.60
C THR A 21 5.07 4.27 6.98
N LEU A 22 5.03 4.10 5.66
CA LEU A 22 3.84 3.91 4.86
C LEU A 22 4.08 2.69 3.97
N GLU A 23 3.05 1.87 3.80
CA GLU A 23 3.11 0.67 2.99
C GLU A 23 1.95 0.61 1.99
N ILE A 24 2.26 0.19 0.77
CA ILE A 24 1.30 -0.15 -0.28
C ILE A 24 1.55 -1.61 -0.62
N THR A 25 0.50 -2.44 -0.61
CA THR A 25 0.64 -3.89 -0.78
C THR A 25 -0.17 -4.43 -1.97
N LYS A 26 0.32 -5.51 -2.60
CA LYS A 26 -0.41 -6.26 -3.64
C LYS A 26 -1.41 -7.25 -3.05
N GLU A 27 -1.31 -7.55 -1.76
CA GLU A 27 -2.26 -8.41 -1.05
C GLU A 27 -3.68 -7.84 -1.13
N ASP A 28 -4.69 -8.70 -1.03
CA ASP A 28 -6.10 -8.35 -1.14
C ASP A 28 -6.84 -8.25 0.20
N TYR A 29 -6.12 -8.45 1.31
CA TYR A 29 -6.64 -8.39 2.67
C TYR A 29 -5.78 -7.50 3.57
N LEU A 30 -6.40 -6.92 4.61
CA LEU A 30 -5.70 -6.15 5.63
C LEU A 30 -6.31 -6.42 7.01
N THR A 31 -5.47 -6.80 7.98
CA THR A 31 -5.90 -6.94 9.37
C THR A 31 -5.88 -5.58 10.09
N PRO A 32 -6.68 -5.38 11.16
CA PRO A 32 -6.65 -4.14 11.94
C PRO A 32 -5.31 -3.81 12.63
N ARG A 33 -4.37 -4.76 12.66
CA ARG A 33 -3.02 -4.58 13.21
C ARG A 33 -2.05 -3.91 12.23
N GLY A 34 -2.31 -3.99 10.92
CA GLY A 34 -1.46 -3.40 9.89
C GLY A 34 -1.69 -1.89 9.77
N ASP A 35 -1.15 -1.11 10.69
CA ASP A 35 -1.41 0.33 10.80
C ASP A 35 -0.51 1.21 9.90
N CYS A 36 0.51 0.62 9.27
CA CYS A 36 1.35 1.26 8.25
C CYS A 36 0.76 1.19 6.82
N ILE A 37 -0.19 0.28 6.56
CA ILE A 37 -0.73 0.06 5.21
C ILE A 37 -1.77 1.15 4.89
N ILE A 38 -1.59 1.82 3.75
CA ILE A 38 -2.49 2.89 3.27
C ILE A 38 -3.37 2.48 2.10
N CYS A 39 -2.98 1.46 1.33
CA CYS A 39 -3.81 0.84 0.30
C CYS A 39 -3.36 -0.58 -0.05
N ILE A 40 -4.31 -1.36 -0.58
CA ILE A 40 -4.17 -2.79 -0.94
C ILE A 40 -4.40 -3.02 -2.44
N LYS A 41 -4.22 -4.25 -2.92
CA LYS A 41 -4.40 -4.65 -4.33
C LYS A 41 -3.64 -3.75 -5.30
N ALA A 42 -2.41 -3.40 -4.94
CA ALA A 42 -1.56 -2.53 -5.75
C ALA A 42 -1.21 -3.17 -7.10
N SER A 43 -1.22 -2.36 -8.16
CA SER A 43 -0.87 -2.81 -9.51
C SER A 43 0.62 -3.17 -9.66
N LYS A 44 1.50 -2.60 -8.81
CA LYS A 44 2.96 -2.73 -8.88
C LYS A 44 3.55 -2.97 -7.48
N ALA A 45 4.64 -3.72 -7.40
CA ALA A 45 5.56 -3.86 -6.27
C ALA A 45 6.93 -3.27 -6.64
N PRO A 46 7.88 -3.14 -5.69
CA PRO A 46 9.22 -2.58 -5.99
C PRO A 46 9.95 -3.28 -7.14
N LYS A 47 9.73 -4.58 -7.34
CA LYS A 47 10.30 -5.35 -8.46
C LYS A 47 9.71 -5.01 -9.84
N ASP A 48 8.56 -4.33 -9.86
CA ASP A 48 7.82 -3.96 -11.07
C ASP A 48 8.13 -2.51 -11.47
N LEU A 49 9.01 -1.81 -10.74
CA LEU A 49 9.42 -0.43 -11.02
C LEU A 49 10.65 -0.40 -11.93
N ASP A 50 10.68 0.59 -12.82
CA ASP A 50 11.82 0.88 -13.72
C ASP A 50 12.85 1.85 -13.12
#